data_AF-A0A433A0F0-F1
#
_entry.id   AF-A0A433A0F0-F1
#
_cell.length_a   1.000
_cell.length_b   1.000
_cell.length_c   1.000
_cell.angle_alpha   90.00
_cell.angle_beta   90.00
_cell.angle_gamma   90.00
#
_symmetry.space_group_name_H-M   'P 1'
#
loop_
_entity.id
_entity.type
_entity.pdbx_description
1 polymer ?
#
loop_
_entity_poly.entity_id
_entity_poly.type
_entity_poly.pdbx_seq_one_letter_code
_entity_poly.pdbx_strand_id
1 'polypeptide(L)'
;MDHDHDHDHDHDRDHDHDHDHDHHGHGHGHDHSHAPVRVQVSEPSKATPDVLIAAKYLRDIKKSTMKLRQGQFNGKRVDYFKGKSAINALLRPSYAASTPNSRRPITNRDEAHRMIFDLGVSGFFLHVERGESPGKGTPRPLQISRAQTVNEDWYYLWVWEGSQWLLYLTAAGMVLAVLAAVMFPLWPPILRLGVWYLSVGILGLLGVFMGIAIVRLILYVITMVVLSPGIWIFPNLFEDVGIVESFIPFWEWDKPKVKKMKAGKAEERDEDGEEEGEGEELQEGKRRVMVEEEADEDEKSKDD
;
A
#
# COMPACT_ATOMS: atom_id res chain seq x y z
N MET A 1 -14.14 -3.22 86.31
CA MET A 1 -14.21 -1.80 86.74
C MET A 1 -14.20 -0.99 85.46
N ASP A 2 -15.19 -1.18 84.59
CA ASP A 2 -16.61 -0.82 84.77
C ASP A 2 -16.72 0.67 85.05
N HIS A 3 -17.18 1.43 84.07
CA HIS A 3 -18.09 2.54 84.30
C HIS A 3 -18.79 2.90 82.98
N ASP A 4 -19.99 2.35 82.88
CA ASP A 4 -21.08 2.80 82.01
C ASP A 4 -21.41 4.27 82.27
N HIS A 5 -21.84 4.97 81.22
CA HIS A 5 -22.86 6.00 81.35
C HIS A 5 -23.63 6.12 80.03
N ASP A 6 -24.80 5.47 80.03
CA ASP A 6 -25.90 5.73 79.12
C ASP A 6 -26.45 7.15 79.34
N HIS A 7 -26.87 7.79 78.25
CA HIS A 7 -27.95 8.77 78.27
C HIS A 7 -28.69 8.74 76.94
N ASP A 8 -29.78 8.00 76.94
CA ASP A 8 -30.87 8.11 75.96
C ASP A 8 -31.59 9.45 76.14
N HIS A 9 -31.90 10.11 75.04
CA HIS A 9 -33.00 11.06 74.96
C HIS A 9 -33.67 10.95 73.58
N ASP A 10 -34.69 10.09 73.55
CA ASP A 10 -35.75 10.13 72.55
C ASP A 10 -36.52 11.45 72.64
N HIS A 11 -36.68 12.12 71.51
CA HIS A 11 -37.78 13.04 71.28
C HIS A 11 -38.34 12.80 69.88
N ASP A 12 -39.35 11.95 69.84
CA ASP A 12 -40.34 11.90 68.78
C ASP A 12 -40.95 13.28 68.56
N ARG A 13 -40.93 13.74 67.31
CA ARG A 13 -41.80 14.82 66.86
C ARG A 13 -42.18 14.56 65.42
N ASP A 14 -43.24 13.78 65.28
CA ASP A 14 -44.04 13.67 64.07
C ASP A 14 -44.60 15.06 63.72
N HIS A 15 -44.28 15.52 62.52
CA HIS A 15 -45.02 16.58 61.85
C HIS A 15 -45.29 16.12 60.43
N ASP A 16 -46.42 15.43 60.28
CA ASP A 16 -47.09 15.23 59.00
C ASP A 16 -47.54 16.58 58.45
N HIS A 17 -47.06 16.92 57.26
CA HIS A 17 -47.67 17.93 56.42
C HIS A 17 -47.85 17.34 55.03
N ASP A 18 -49.01 16.73 54.82
CA ASP A 18 -49.60 16.51 53.51
C ASP A 18 -49.83 17.86 52.83
N HIS A 19 -49.15 18.07 51.71
CA HIS A 19 -49.53 19.08 50.73
C HIS A 19 -49.57 18.43 49.35
N ASP A 20 -50.77 17.95 49.00
CA ASP A 20 -51.21 17.75 47.63
C ASP A 20 -51.13 19.09 46.88
N HIS A 21 -50.29 19.12 45.84
CA HIS A 21 -50.40 20.10 44.78
C HIS A 21 -50.24 19.42 43.43
N ASP A 22 -51.39 19.10 42.84
CA ASP A 22 -51.57 18.87 41.42
C ASP A 22 -51.07 20.08 40.62
N HIS A 23 -49.96 19.91 39.91
CA HIS A 23 -49.62 20.78 38.79
C HIS A 23 -49.27 19.93 37.57
N HIS A 24 -50.27 19.82 36.70
CA HIS A 24 -50.13 19.41 35.30
C HIS A 24 -49.13 20.32 34.58
N GLY A 25 -47.92 19.81 34.38
CA GLY A 25 -46.94 20.34 33.45
C GLY A 25 -46.63 19.30 32.38
N HIS A 26 -47.36 19.34 31.26
CA HIS A 26 -47.00 18.60 30.04
C HIS A 26 -45.71 19.18 29.44
N GLY A 27 -44.57 18.72 29.93
CA GLY A 27 -43.28 18.87 29.26
C GLY A 27 -43.06 17.68 28.33
N HIS A 28 -43.40 17.82 27.05
CA HIS A 28 -42.92 16.91 26.01
C HIS A 28 -41.41 17.12 25.83
N GLY A 29 -40.62 16.51 26.70
CA GLY A 29 -39.21 16.24 26.42
C GLY A 29 -39.16 15.16 25.35
N HIS A 30 -39.01 15.57 24.09
CA HIS A 30 -38.49 14.69 23.05
C HIS A 30 -37.02 14.40 23.40
N ASP A 31 -36.81 13.41 24.28
CA ASP A 31 -35.53 12.75 24.41
C ASP A 31 -35.27 12.01 23.10
N HIS A 32 -34.60 12.69 22.17
CA HIS A 32 -33.91 12.02 21.08
C HIS A 32 -32.70 11.30 21.68
N SER A 33 -32.98 10.18 22.35
CA SER A 33 -32.02 9.13 22.59
C SER A 33 -31.52 8.66 21.22
N HIS A 34 -30.44 9.30 20.75
CA HIS A 34 -29.63 8.76 19.68
C HIS A 34 -28.94 7.51 20.22
N ALA A 35 -29.68 6.41 20.24
CA ALA A 35 -29.10 5.09 20.42
C ALA A 35 -27.96 4.95 19.41
N PRO A 36 -26.74 4.54 19.85
CA PRO A 36 -25.66 4.32 18.90
C PRO A 36 -26.13 3.27 17.89
N VAL A 37 -26.22 3.69 16.63
CA VAL A 37 -26.59 2.82 15.51
C VAL A 37 -25.58 1.70 15.47
N ARG A 38 -26.01 0.49 15.83
CA ARG A 38 -25.19 -0.71 15.70
C ARG A 38 -25.04 -1.00 14.22
N VAL A 39 -23.83 -0.82 13.68
CA VAL A 39 -23.49 -1.29 12.33
C VAL A 39 -23.54 -2.82 12.37
N GLN A 40 -24.65 -3.39 11.89
CA GLN A 40 -24.64 -4.79 11.46
C GLN A 40 -23.74 -4.83 10.23
N VAL A 41 -22.62 -5.55 10.32
CA VAL A 41 -21.71 -5.75 9.20
C VAL A 41 -22.50 -6.48 8.11
N SER A 42 -22.97 -5.70 7.14
CA SER A 42 -23.64 -6.27 5.97
C SER A 42 -22.60 -6.91 5.06
N GLU A 43 -23.01 -7.91 4.28
CA GLU A 43 -22.09 -8.58 3.37
C GLU A 43 -21.64 -7.61 2.27
N PRO A 44 -20.33 -7.46 2.02
CA PRO A 44 -19.80 -6.59 0.96
C PRO A 44 -20.36 -6.93 -0.45
N SER A 45 -20.91 -8.13 -0.61
CA SER A 45 -21.53 -8.63 -1.84
C SER A 45 -22.82 -7.92 -2.24
N LYS A 46 -23.52 -7.27 -1.29
CA LYS A 46 -24.79 -6.55 -1.53
C LYS A 46 -24.62 -5.04 -1.72
N ALA A 47 -23.38 -4.55 -1.66
CA ALA A 47 -23.08 -3.14 -1.78
C ALA A 47 -23.46 -2.58 -3.16
N THR A 48 -23.82 -1.30 -3.20
CA THR A 48 -24.12 -0.64 -4.47
C THR A 48 -22.87 -0.64 -5.37
N PRO A 49 -23.03 -0.62 -6.70
CA PRO A 49 -21.90 -0.56 -7.62
C PRO A 49 -21.00 0.66 -7.42
N ASP A 50 -21.43 1.67 -6.67
CA ASP A 50 -20.63 2.86 -6.35
C ASP A 50 -19.67 2.65 -5.22
N VAL A 51 -20.20 2.13 -4.11
CA VAL A 51 -19.42 1.72 -2.96
C VAL A 51 -18.38 0.66 -3.36
N LEU A 52 -18.72 -0.27 -4.27
CA LEU A 52 -17.78 -1.27 -4.78
C LEU A 52 -16.62 -0.66 -5.59
N ILE A 53 -16.86 0.40 -6.37
CA ILE A 53 -15.80 1.06 -7.14
C ILE A 53 -14.88 1.84 -6.20
N ALA A 54 -15.45 2.57 -5.25
CA ALA A 54 -14.71 3.25 -4.20
C ALA A 54 -13.84 2.26 -3.39
N ALA A 55 -14.41 1.12 -2.98
CA ALA A 55 -13.67 0.06 -2.28
C ALA A 55 -12.51 -0.49 -3.11
N LYS A 56 -12.75 -0.82 -4.39
CA LYS A 56 -11.73 -1.32 -5.32
C LYS A 56 -10.59 -0.32 -5.51
N TYR A 57 -10.93 0.95 -5.70
CA TYR A 57 -9.94 2.01 -5.85
C TYR A 57 -9.11 2.19 -4.60
N LEU A 58 -9.74 2.28 -3.42
CA LEU A 58 -9.03 2.44 -2.15
C LEU A 58 -8.16 1.23 -1.78
N ARG A 59 -8.51 0.03 -2.26
CA ARG A 59 -7.70 -1.18 -2.07
C ARG A 59 -6.48 -1.22 -3.01
N ASP A 60 -6.54 -0.58 -4.17
CA ASP A 60 -5.43 -0.48 -5.10
C ASP A 60 -4.42 0.57 -4.62
N ILE A 61 -3.38 0.12 -3.92
CA ILE A 61 -2.32 0.96 -3.33
C ILE A 61 -1.63 1.81 -4.41
N LYS A 62 -1.46 1.29 -5.63
CA LYS A 62 -0.76 1.99 -6.70
C LYS A 62 -1.56 3.17 -7.24
N LYS A 63 -2.90 3.06 -7.26
CA LYS A 63 -3.80 4.10 -7.77
C LYS A 63 -4.24 5.09 -6.71
N SER A 64 -4.54 4.60 -5.51
CA SER A 64 -4.99 5.42 -4.38
C SER A 64 -3.84 6.12 -3.68
N THR A 65 -2.60 5.60 -3.78
CA THR A 65 -1.40 6.11 -3.10
C THR A 65 -1.67 6.37 -1.61
N MET A 66 -2.45 5.47 -0.98
CA MET A 66 -2.78 5.50 0.44
C MET A 66 -1.78 4.64 1.23
N LYS A 67 -1.38 5.11 2.42
CA LYS A 67 -0.51 4.35 3.32
C LYS A 67 -1.30 3.23 4.01
N LEU A 68 -1.22 2.00 3.49
CA LEU A 68 -1.70 0.79 4.19
C LEU A 68 -0.64 0.32 5.18
N ARG A 69 -1.05 0.03 6.41
CA ARG A 69 -0.21 -0.51 7.49
C ARG A 69 -0.65 -1.94 7.80
N GLN A 70 0.27 -2.77 8.27
CA GLN A 70 -0.04 -4.14 8.70
C GLN A 70 -0.20 -4.22 10.21
N GLY A 71 -1.34 -4.75 10.64
CA GLY A 71 -1.67 -5.06 12.04
C GLY A 71 -1.99 -6.53 12.22
N GLN A 72 -2.22 -6.95 13.45
CA GLN A 72 -2.67 -8.29 13.79
C GLN A 72 -4.07 -8.23 14.39
N PHE A 73 -5.01 -8.93 13.79
CA PHE A 73 -6.38 -9.06 14.28
C PHE A 73 -6.73 -10.54 14.39
N ASN A 74 -7.16 -11.00 15.57
CA ASN A 74 -7.46 -12.42 15.85
C ASN A 74 -6.36 -13.40 15.39
N GLY A 75 -5.10 -13.03 15.60
CA GLY A 75 -3.94 -13.84 15.20
C GLY A 75 -3.55 -13.73 13.72
N LYS A 76 -4.41 -13.19 12.84
CA LYS A 76 -4.13 -12.99 11.42
C LYS A 76 -3.53 -11.61 11.16
N ARG A 77 -2.58 -11.53 10.21
CA ARG A 77 -2.08 -10.24 9.70
C ARG A 77 -3.11 -9.62 8.77
N VAL A 78 -3.40 -8.36 9.00
CA VAL A 78 -4.45 -7.64 8.29
C VAL A 78 -4.01 -6.22 7.97
N ASP A 79 -4.54 -5.69 6.87
CA ASP A 79 -4.23 -4.34 6.43
C ASP A 79 -5.20 -3.33 7.08
N TYR A 80 -4.66 -2.25 7.62
CA TYR A 80 -5.44 -1.15 8.19
C TYR A 80 -4.92 0.21 7.70
N PHE A 81 -5.76 1.23 7.76
CA PHE A 81 -5.47 2.57 7.27
C PHE A 81 -6.08 3.63 8.20
N LYS A 82 -5.66 4.90 8.04
CA LYS A 82 -6.23 6.05 8.77
C LYS A 82 -7.36 6.67 7.94
N GLY A 83 -8.47 7.05 8.57
CA GLY A 83 -9.65 7.63 7.91
C GLY A 83 -9.32 8.82 7.00
N LYS A 84 -8.54 9.77 7.52
CA LYS A 84 -8.06 10.97 6.80
C LYS A 84 -7.38 10.61 5.48
N SER A 85 -6.62 9.52 5.46
CA SER A 85 -5.91 9.06 4.27
C SER A 85 -6.86 8.51 3.20
N ALA A 86 -7.93 7.82 3.60
CA ALA A 86 -8.92 7.30 2.67
C ALA A 86 -9.75 8.42 2.06
N ILE A 87 -10.16 9.40 2.86
CA ILE A 87 -10.93 10.55 2.37
C ILE A 87 -10.06 11.41 1.44
N ASN A 88 -8.78 11.64 1.77
CA ASN A 88 -7.84 12.31 0.87
C ASN A 88 -7.64 11.54 -0.44
N ALA A 89 -7.65 10.20 -0.41
CA ALA A 89 -7.54 9.39 -1.60
C ALA A 89 -8.77 9.52 -2.52
N LEU A 90 -9.99 9.57 -1.96
CA LEU A 90 -11.21 9.76 -2.75
C LEU A 90 -11.30 11.13 -3.45
N LEU A 91 -10.66 12.16 -2.88
CA LEU A 91 -10.61 13.50 -3.48
C LEU A 91 -9.57 13.65 -4.60
N ARG A 92 -8.74 12.63 -4.84
CA ARG A 92 -7.69 12.70 -5.86
C ARG A 92 -8.29 12.58 -7.27
N PRO A 93 -7.65 13.21 -8.28
CA PRO A 93 -8.07 13.06 -9.67
C PRO A 93 -7.96 11.61 -10.17
N SER A 94 -7.09 10.78 -9.57
CA SER A 94 -7.00 9.36 -9.91
C SER A 94 -8.25 8.57 -9.54
N TYR A 95 -9.04 9.02 -8.55
CA TYR A 95 -10.35 8.43 -8.27
C TYR A 95 -11.35 8.76 -9.38
N ALA A 96 -11.40 10.02 -9.82
CA ALA A 96 -12.25 10.47 -10.93
C ALA A 96 -11.97 9.69 -12.23
N ALA A 97 -10.70 9.35 -12.50
CA ALA A 97 -10.33 8.51 -13.64
C ALA A 97 -10.76 7.03 -13.49
N SER A 98 -10.96 6.55 -12.26
CA SER A 98 -11.41 5.19 -11.97
C SER A 98 -12.93 5.02 -11.98
N THR A 99 -13.67 6.13 -11.93
CA THR A 99 -15.13 6.14 -12.04
C THR A 99 -15.55 6.16 -13.52
N PRO A 100 -16.50 5.32 -13.95
CA PRO A 100 -17.06 5.39 -15.30
C PRO A 100 -17.67 6.78 -15.58
N ASN A 101 -17.55 7.29 -16.82
CA ASN A 101 -18.09 8.58 -17.25
C ASN A 101 -19.60 8.79 -16.98
N SER A 102 -20.34 7.70 -16.74
CA SER A 102 -21.75 7.73 -16.35
C SER A 102 -21.97 8.17 -14.89
N ARG A 103 -20.92 8.38 -14.10
CA ARG A 103 -21.02 8.67 -12.66
C ARG A 103 -20.19 9.89 -12.28
N ARG A 104 -20.71 10.68 -11.33
CA ARG A 104 -20.05 11.90 -10.86
C ARG A 104 -18.90 11.53 -9.91
N PRO A 105 -17.68 12.04 -10.15
CA PRO A 105 -16.59 11.95 -9.20
C PRO A 105 -16.91 12.69 -7.90
N ILE A 106 -16.30 12.24 -6.80
CA ILE A 106 -16.40 12.91 -5.51
C ILE A 106 -15.47 14.12 -5.52
N THR A 107 -16.03 15.32 -5.40
CA THR A 107 -15.25 16.57 -5.40
C THR A 107 -15.18 17.22 -4.01
N ASN A 108 -16.16 16.93 -3.16
CA ASN A 108 -16.32 17.57 -1.86
C ASN A 108 -15.89 16.66 -0.70
N ARG A 109 -15.34 17.26 0.35
CA ARG A 109 -14.95 16.52 1.57
C ARG A 109 -16.14 15.82 2.22
N ASP A 110 -17.29 16.49 2.29
CA ASP A 110 -18.51 15.95 2.87
C ASP A 110 -19.06 14.74 2.10
N GLU A 111 -18.96 14.78 0.77
CA GLU A 111 -19.34 13.65 -0.10
C GLU A 111 -18.39 12.47 0.11
N ALA A 112 -17.09 12.73 0.25
CA ALA A 112 -16.11 11.69 0.57
C ALA A 112 -16.37 11.08 1.96
N HIS A 113 -16.80 11.87 2.95
CA HIS A 113 -17.21 11.37 4.26
C HIS A 113 -18.43 10.44 4.16
N ARG A 114 -19.44 10.83 3.37
CA ARG A 114 -20.62 9.99 3.12
C ARG A 114 -20.24 8.68 2.43
N MET A 115 -19.37 8.72 1.43
CA MET A 115 -18.91 7.51 0.74
C MET A 115 -18.14 6.56 1.68
N ILE A 116 -17.28 7.09 2.55
CA ILE A 116 -16.60 6.30 3.58
C ILE A 116 -17.60 5.73 4.59
N PHE A 117 -18.62 6.51 5.00
CA PHE A 117 -19.70 5.99 5.82
C PHE A 117 -20.45 4.83 5.16
N ASP A 118 -20.83 4.98 3.89
CA ASP A 118 -21.50 3.93 3.13
C ASP A 118 -20.62 2.67 2.99
N LEU A 119 -19.30 2.83 2.80
CA LEU A 119 -18.32 1.74 2.79
C LEU A 119 -18.22 1.02 4.15
N GLY A 120 -18.30 1.76 5.26
CA GLY A 120 -18.30 1.18 6.60
C GLY A 120 -19.58 0.40 6.90
N VAL A 121 -20.75 0.97 6.56
CA VAL A 121 -22.06 0.32 6.74
C VAL A 121 -22.18 -0.95 5.89
N SER A 122 -21.62 -0.93 4.68
CA SER A 122 -21.57 -2.08 3.78
C SER A 122 -20.52 -3.14 4.16
N GLY A 123 -19.78 -2.93 5.25
CA GLY A 123 -18.89 -3.93 5.84
C GLY A 123 -17.54 -4.11 5.14
N PHE A 124 -17.09 -3.16 4.31
CA PHE A 124 -15.76 -3.25 3.67
C PHE A 124 -14.62 -3.06 4.66
N PHE A 125 -14.83 -2.21 5.66
CA PHE A 125 -13.88 -1.95 6.73
C PHE A 125 -14.58 -1.78 8.07
N LEU A 126 -13.82 -1.93 9.15
CA LEU A 126 -14.30 -1.75 10.53
C LEU A 126 -13.40 -0.79 11.28
N HIS A 127 -13.99 0.06 12.13
CA HIS A 127 -13.22 0.87 13.05
C HIS A 127 -12.49 -0.01 14.06
N VAL A 128 -11.18 0.23 14.18
CA VAL A 128 -10.30 -0.49 15.08
C VAL A 128 -9.46 0.46 15.92
N GLU A 129 -9.22 0.06 17.15
CA GLU A 129 -8.26 0.67 18.05
C GLU A 129 -6.92 -0.05 17.93
N ARG A 130 -5.85 0.75 17.86
CA ARG A 130 -4.49 0.26 17.70
C ARG A 130 -3.86 0.12 19.08
N GLY A 131 -3.55 -1.11 19.47
CA GLY A 131 -2.79 -1.37 20.68
C GLY A 131 -1.29 -1.03 20.55
N GLU A 132 -0.60 -1.14 21.68
CA GLU A 132 0.85 -0.99 21.74
C GLU A 132 1.56 -2.08 20.93
N SER A 133 2.69 -1.72 20.34
CA SER A 133 3.49 -2.69 19.58
C SER A 133 4.25 -3.59 20.54
N PRO A 134 4.14 -4.92 20.45
CA PRO A 134 4.88 -5.83 21.32
C PRO A 134 6.41 -5.83 21.06
N GLY A 135 6.88 -5.07 20.06
CA GLY A 135 8.28 -4.89 19.73
C GLY A 135 8.50 -4.09 18.44
N LYS A 136 9.77 -3.89 18.07
CA LYS A 136 10.16 -3.29 16.78
C LYS A 136 9.94 -4.31 15.67
N GLY A 137 9.12 -3.97 14.67
CA GLY A 137 8.84 -4.84 13.51
C GLY A 137 7.75 -5.90 13.71
N THR A 138 7.17 -6.01 14.91
CA THR A 138 5.98 -6.84 15.15
C THR A 138 4.71 -6.08 14.77
N PRO A 139 3.74 -6.70 14.08
CA PRO A 139 2.47 -6.05 13.76
C PRO A 139 1.72 -5.69 15.05
N ARG A 140 1.15 -4.49 15.09
CA ARG A 140 0.40 -4.01 16.25
C ARG A 140 -0.93 -4.77 16.38
N PRO A 141 -1.32 -5.20 17.59
CA PRO A 141 -2.62 -5.80 17.80
C PRO A 141 -3.71 -4.76 17.54
N LEU A 142 -4.71 -5.16 16.76
CA LEU A 142 -5.89 -4.36 16.46
C LEU A 142 -7.07 -4.94 17.24
N GLN A 143 -7.87 -4.07 17.85
CA GLN A 143 -9.11 -4.45 18.53
C GLN A 143 -10.27 -3.74 17.84
N ILE A 144 -11.38 -4.47 17.61
CA ILE A 144 -12.59 -3.85 17.04
C ILE A 144 -13.22 -2.97 18.11
N SER A 145 -13.40 -1.69 17.81
CA SER A 145 -14.13 -0.80 18.70
C SER A 145 -15.63 -1.07 18.61
N ARG A 146 -16.34 -0.94 19.73
CA ARG A 146 -17.79 -1.17 19.79
C ARG A 146 -18.58 -0.06 19.08
N ALA A 147 -18.02 1.16 19.04
CA ALA A 147 -18.60 2.28 18.32
C ALA A 147 -18.09 2.28 16.88
N GLN A 148 -18.99 2.12 15.90
CA GLN A 148 -18.65 2.13 14.49
C GLN A 148 -19.14 3.44 13.88
N THR A 149 -18.38 4.52 14.10
CA THR A 149 -18.62 5.83 13.48
C THR A 149 -17.45 6.20 12.57
N VAL A 150 -17.71 7.08 11.60
CA VAL A 150 -16.67 7.57 10.70
C VAL A 150 -16.06 8.86 11.24
N ASN A 151 -14.78 8.77 11.58
CA ASN A 151 -13.91 9.87 11.96
C ASN A 151 -12.60 9.83 11.12
N GLU A 152 -12.08 10.99 10.77
CA GLU A 152 -10.82 11.11 10.03
C GLU A 152 -9.60 10.63 10.83
N ASP A 153 -9.61 10.82 12.14
CA ASP A 153 -8.44 10.54 12.98
C ASP A 153 -8.32 9.09 13.41
N TRP A 154 -9.37 8.31 13.18
CA TRP A 154 -9.45 6.92 13.58
C TRP A 154 -8.82 5.98 12.55
N TYR A 155 -8.53 4.77 13.01
CA TYR A 155 -8.01 3.68 12.19
C TYR A 155 -9.13 2.71 11.80
N TYR A 156 -9.01 2.18 10.58
CA TYR A 156 -9.95 1.25 9.99
C TYR A 156 -9.21 0.05 9.42
N LEU A 157 -9.72 -1.12 9.72
CA LEU A 157 -9.25 -2.42 9.26
C LEU A 157 -10.01 -2.82 8.00
N TRP A 158 -9.29 -3.20 6.93
CA TRP A 158 -9.91 -3.83 5.77
C TRP A 158 -10.39 -5.24 6.12
N VAL A 159 -11.69 -5.49 5.95
CA VAL A 159 -12.28 -6.82 6.05
C VAL A 159 -12.36 -7.47 4.66
N TRP A 160 -12.54 -6.66 3.62
CA TRP A 160 -12.67 -7.12 2.25
C TRP A 160 -11.30 -7.36 1.57
N GLU A 161 -11.08 -8.59 1.10
CA GLU A 161 -9.80 -9.04 0.51
C GLU A 161 -9.70 -8.87 -1.01
N GLY A 162 -10.71 -8.31 -1.67
CA GLY A 162 -10.71 -8.15 -3.13
C GLY A 162 -11.06 -9.42 -3.91
N SER A 163 -10.85 -9.38 -5.22
CA SER A 163 -11.08 -10.55 -6.08
C SER A 163 -9.93 -11.56 -5.98
N GLN A 164 -10.13 -12.67 -5.26
CA GLN A 164 -9.14 -13.75 -5.17
C GLN A 164 -9.08 -14.68 -6.39
N TRP A 165 -9.90 -14.43 -7.41
CA TRP A 165 -9.93 -15.24 -8.64
C TRP A 165 -8.57 -15.37 -9.32
N LEU A 166 -7.79 -14.28 -9.40
CA LEU A 166 -6.45 -14.35 -9.97
C LEU A 166 -5.55 -15.28 -9.16
N LEU A 167 -5.63 -15.21 -7.83
CA LEU A 167 -4.86 -16.09 -6.94
C LEU A 167 -5.26 -17.56 -7.12
N TYR A 168 -6.56 -17.85 -7.25
CA TYR A 168 -7.03 -19.21 -7.52
C TYR A 168 -6.61 -19.70 -8.92
N LEU A 169 -6.68 -18.84 -9.95
CA LEU A 169 -6.23 -19.18 -11.29
C LEU A 169 -4.73 -19.42 -11.36
N THR A 170 -3.92 -18.60 -10.68
CA THR A 170 -2.46 -18.81 -10.62
C THR A 170 -2.12 -20.06 -9.82
N ALA A 171 -2.80 -20.31 -8.71
CA ALA A 171 -2.63 -21.55 -7.94
C ALA A 171 -3.00 -22.78 -8.77
N ALA A 172 -4.16 -22.77 -9.44
CA ALA A 172 -4.60 -23.84 -10.32
C ALA A 172 -3.63 -24.03 -11.50
N GLY A 173 -3.17 -22.93 -12.11
CA GLY A 173 -2.19 -22.95 -13.19
C GLY A 173 -0.85 -23.56 -12.76
N MET A 174 -0.36 -23.22 -11.56
CA MET A 174 0.86 -23.81 -10.99
C MET A 174 0.70 -25.32 -10.79
N VAL A 175 -0.43 -25.76 -10.23
CA VAL A 175 -0.73 -27.19 -10.05
C VAL A 175 -0.78 -27.92 -11.40
N LEU A 176 -1.46 -27.34 -12.41
CA LEU A 176 -1.51 -27.91 -13.75
C LEU A 176 -0.14 -27.97 -14.43
N ALA A 177 0.70 -26.95 -14.24
CA ALA A 177 2.06 -26.93 -14.80
C ALA A 177 2.93 -28.05 -14.20
N VAL A 178 2.88 -28.23 -12.87
CA VAL A 178 3.59 -29.32 -12.19
C VAL A 178 3.06 -30.68 -12.64
N LEU A 179 1.73 -30.83 -12.74
CA LEU A 179 1.10 -32.07 -13.21
C LEU A 179 1.54 -32.40 -14.66
N ALA A 180 1.52 -31.40 -15.56
CA ALA A 180 1.96 -31.58 -16.93
C ALA A 180 3.43 -32.02 -16.99
N ALA A 181 4.31 -31.42 -16.18
CA ALA A 181 5.73 -31.81 -16.11
C ALA A 181 5.93 -33.24 -15.60
N VAL A 182 5.23 -33.65 -14.54
CA VAL A 182 5.30 -35.03 -14.02
C VAL A 182 4.74 -36.04 -15.03
N MET A 183 3.71 -35.64 -15.78
CA MET A 183 3.13 -36.46 -16.85
C MET A 183 3.93 -36.46 -18.15
N PHE A 184 5.14 -35.88 -18.20
CA PHE A 184 6.03 -35.95 -19.39
C PHE A 184 6.11 -37.34 -20.06
N PRO A 185 6.14 -38.47 -19.32
CA PRO A 185 6.12 -39.81 -19.92
C PRO A 185 4.89 -40.10 -20.80
N LEU A 186 3.75 -39.48 -20.50
CA LEU A 186 2.48 -39.66 -21.21
C LEU A 186 2.30 -38.68 -22.39
N TRP A 187 3.25 -37.77 -22.61
CA TRP A 187 3.10 -36.75 -23.66
C TRP A 187 3.13 -37.38 -25.07
N PRO A 188 2.31 -36.87 -26.01
CA PRO A 188 2.42 -37.23 -27.41
C PRO A 188 3.86 -37.09 -27.93
N PRO A 189 4.33 -37.99 -28.81
CA PRO A 189 5.70 -37.93 -29.35
C PRO A 189 6.07 -36.57 -29.95
N ILE A 190 5.10 -35.88 -30.55
CA ILE A 190 5.26 -34.56 -31.17
C ILE A 190 5.68 -33.49 -30.14
N LEU A 191 5.06 -33.49 -28.95
CA LEU A 191 5.40 -32.53 -27.89
C LEU A 191 6.78 -32.83 -27.29
N ARG A 192 7.11 -34.11 -27.11
CA ARG A 192 8.46 -34.53 -26.65
C ARG A 192 9.55 -34.06 -27.62
N LEU A 193 9.29 -34.18 -28.92
CA LEU A 193 10.20 -33.68 -29.95
C LEU A 193 10.30 -32.14 -29.89
N GLY A 194 9.20 -31.44 -29.67
CA GLY A 194 9.19 -29.99 -29.45
C GLY A 194 10.05 -29.56 -28.26
N VAL A 195 9.93 -30.23 -27.11
CA VAL A 195 10.77 -29.98 -25.93
C VAL A 195 12.25 -30.26 -26.22
N TRP A 196 12.55 -31.31 -26.98
CA TRP A 196 13.92 -31.60 -27.40
C TRP A 196 14.51 -30.47 -28.26
N TYR A 197 13.80 -30.02 -29.29
CA TYR A 197 14.24 -28.90 -30.12
C TYR A 197 14.34 -27.60 -29.33
N LEU A 198 13.41 -27.33 -28.42
CA LEU A 198 13.46 -26.16 -27.54
C LEU A 198 14.69 -26.22 -26.63
N SER A 199 14.99 -27.38 -26.05
CA SER A 199 16.18 -27.58 -25.21
C SER A 199 17.47 -27.40 -25.99
N VAL A 200 17.57 -27.97 -27.20
CA VAL A 200 18.73 -27.79 -28.08
C VAL A 200 18.85 -26.33 -28.53
N GLY A 201 17.72 -25.67 -28.82
CA GLY A 201 17.67 -24.25 -29.19
C GLY A 201 18.16 -23.34 -28.08
N ILE A 202 17.69 -23.54 -26.84
CA ILE A 202 18.16 -22.77 -25.66
C ILE A 202 19.64 -23.05 -25.41
N LEU A 203 20.09 -24.30 -25.54
CA LEU A 203 21.50 -24.65 -25.37
C LEU A 203 22.39 -24.02 -26.47
N GLY A 204 21.89 -23.97 -27.70
CA GLY A 204 22.55 -23.29 -28.82
C GLY A 204 22.62 -21.77 -28.60
N LEU A 205 21.51 -21.15 -28.17
CA LEU A 205 21.46 -19.73 -27.82
C LEU A 205 22.47 -19.42 -26.70
N LEU A 206 22.51 -20.23 -25.65
CA LEU A 206 23.47 -20.10 -24.56
C LEU A 206 24.92 -20.28 -25.06
N GLY A 207 25.15 -21.23 -25.97
CA GLY A 207 26.44 -21.44 -26.62
C GLY A 207 26.89 -20.25 -27.46
N VAL A 208 25.99 -19.61 -28.20
CA VAL A 208 26.26 -18.37 -28.95
C VAL A 208 26.60 -17.23 -28.00
N PHE A 209 25.82 -17.04 -26.92
CA PHE A 209 26.12 -16.04 -25.89
C PHE A 209 27.50 -16.26 -25.26
N MET A 210 27.84 -17.50 -24.94
CA MET A 210 29.17 -17.87 -24.43
C MET A 210 30.27 -17.61 -25.47
N GLY A 211 30.03 -17.94 -26.73
CA GLY A 211 30.96 -17.68 -27.83
C GLY A 211 31.25 -16.20 -28.01
N ILE A 212 30.22 -15.34 -27.98
CA ILE A 212 30.38 -13.88 -28.03
C ILE A 212 31.21 -13.38 -26.84
N ALA A 213 30.96 -13.90 -25.63
CA ALA A 213 31.73 -13.54 -24.44
C ALA A 213 33.22 -13.93 -24.56
N ILE A 214 33.52 -15.11 -25.13
CA ILE A 214 34.90 -15.56 -25.37
C ILE A 214 35.58 -14.70 -26.43
N VAL A 215 34.92 -14.43 -27.55
CA VAL A 215 35.44 -13.56 -28.63
C VAL A 215 35.73 -12.16 -28.09
N ARG A 216 34.82 -11.61 -27.28
CA ARG A 216 35.00 -10.33 -26.58
C ARG A 216 36.24 -10.34 -25.70
N LEU A 217 36.45 -11.40 -24.91
CA LEU A 217 37.62 -11.54 -24.04
C LEU A 217 38.93 -11.61 -24.85
N ILE A 218 38.98 -12.45 -25.89
CA ILE A 218 40.18 -12.61 -26.72
C ILE A 218 40.55 -11.27 -27.37
N LEU A 219 39.58 -10.56 -27.95
CA LEU A 219 39.83 -9.29 -28.61
C LEU A 219 40.23 -8.19 -27.62
N TYR A 220 39.66 -8.18 -26.42
CA TYR A 220 40.11 -7.29 -25.35
C TYR A 220 41.58 -7.55 -24.97
N VAL A 221 41.97 -8.82 -24.77
CA VAL A 221 43.37 -9.19 -24.43
C VAL A 221 44.34 -8.79 -25.54
N ILE A 222 44.00 -9.06 -26.81
CA ILE A 222 44.85 -8.70 -27.95
C ILE A 222 44.98 -7.18 -28.08
N THR A 223 43.86 -6.46 -28.02
CA THR A 223 43.85 -5.00 -28.20
C THR A 223 44.52 -4.30 -27.04
N MET A 224 44.33 -4.75 -25.79
CA MET A 224 45.05 -4.22 -24.63
C MET A 224 46.58 -4.27 -24.81
N VAL A 225 47.12 -5.32 -25.44
CA VAL A 225 48.56 -5.50 -25.65
C VAL A 225 49.10 -4.71 -26.86
N VAL A 226 48.32 -4.58 -27.94
CA VAL A 226 48.78 -4.00 -29.22
C VAL A 226 48.36 -2.53 -29.40
N LEU A 227 47.18 -2.14 -28.91
CA LEU A 227 46.55 -0.82 -29.09
C LEU A 227 45.89 -0.39 -27.78
N SER A 228 46.56 0.39 -26.94
CA SER A 228 45.88 1.06 -25.81
C SER A 228 45.01 2.19 -26.37
N PRO A 229 43.66 2.22 -26.25
CA PRO A 229 42.74 1.48 -25.36
C PRO A 229 42.13 0.19 -25.94
N GLY A 230 41.71 -0.74 -25.08
CA GLY A 230 41.10 -2.01 -25.51
C GLY A 230 39.79 -1.82 -26.29
N ILE A 231 39.55 -2.65 -27.31
CA ILE A 231 38.28 -2.68 -28.04
C ILE A 231 37.30 -3.55 -27.28
N TRP A 232 36.09 -3.03 -27.11
CA TRP A 232 34.99 -3.68 -26.41
C TRP A 232 33.85 -3.97 -27.39
N ILE A 233 33.63 -5.26 -27.68
CA ILE A 233 32.57 -5.70 -28.60
C ILE A 233 31.26 -5.90 -27.84
N PHE A 234 30.18 -5.39 -28.42
CA PHE A 234 28.84 -5.30 -27.83
C PHE A 234 28.88 -4.78 -26.37
N PRO A 235 29.06 -3.46 -26.18
CA PRO A 235 29.04 -2.85 -24.84
C PRO A 235 27.74 -3.16 -24.09
N ASN A 236 26.61 -3.08 -24.80
CA ASN A 236 25.28 -3.14 -24.21
C ASN A 236 24.73 -4.56 -24.03
N LEU A 237 25.49 -5.62 -24.37
CA LEU A 237 25.00 -7.01 -24.33
C LEU A 237 24.57 -7.48 -22.92
N PHE A 238 25.12 -6.86 -21.88
CA PHE A 238 24.80 -7.13 -20.47
C PHE A 238 24.20 -5.92 -19.75
N GLU A 239 23.84 -4.87 -20.50
CA GLU A 239 23.13 -3.72 -19.95
C GLU A 239 21.62 -3.97 -20.02
N ASP A 240 20.85 -3.26 -19.19
CA ASP A 240 19.38 -3.39 -19.10
C ASP A 240 18.67 -2.74 -20.32
N VAL A 241 19.05 -3.15 -21.53
CA VAL A 241 18.52 -2.64 -22.80
C VAL A 241 17.80 -3.74 -23.58
N GLY A 242 16.99 -3.35 -24.57
CA GLY A 242 16.26 -4.32 -25.38
C GLY A 242 17.18 -5.29 -26.13
N ILE A 243 16.64 -6.43 -26.56
CA ILE A 243 17.43 -7.47 -27.28
C ILE A 243 18.13 -6.89 -28.51
N VAL A 244 17.51 -5.96 -29.24
CA VAL A 244 18.10 -5.35 -30.45
C VAL A 244 19.16 -4.31 -30.08
N GLU A 245 18.91 -3.52 -29.04
CA GLU A 245 19.83 -2.50 -28.54
C GLU A 245 21.07 -3.10 -27.88
N SER A 246 20.97 -4.34 -27.39
CA SER A 246 22.10 -5.12 -26.86
C SER A 246 23.20 -5.35 -27.92
N PHE A 247 22.84 -5.35 -29.21
CA PHE A 247 23.76 -5.62 -30.32
C PHE A 247 24.22 -4.35 -31.07
N ILE A 248 23.83 -3.17 -30.60
CA ILE A 248 24.19 -1.89 -31.22
C ILE A 248 24.70 -0.95 -30.12
N PRO A 249 25.91 -0.38 -30.22
CA PRO A 249 26.89 -0.50 -31.30
C PRO A 249 27.61 -1.85 -31.31
N PHE A 250 28.10 -2.27 -32.49
CA PHE A 250 28.81 -3.55 -32.66
C PHE A 250 30.14 -3.59 -31.89
N TRP A 251 30.82 -2.45 -31.78
CA TRP A 251 32.08 -2.29 -31.05
C TRP A 251 32.24 -0.84 -30.56
N GLU A 252 32.89 -0.66 -29.42
CA GLU A 252 33.28 0.64 -28.89
C GLU A 252 34.68 0.55 -28.26
N TRP A 253 35.42 1.64 -28.25
CA TRP A 253 36.70 1.72 -27.54
C TRP A 253 36.45 1.87 -26.03
N ASP A 254 37.19 1.12 -25.21
CA ASP A 254 37.17 1.25 -23.75
C ASP A 254 37.80 2.60 -23.33
N LYS A 255 37.00 3.67 -23.42
CA LYS A 255 37.42 5.01 -23.02
C LYS A 255 37.70 4.97 -21.51
N PRO A 256 38.89 5.40 -21.05
CA PRO A 256 39.17 5.45 -19.62
C PRO A 256 38.12 6.34 -18.96
N LYS A 257 37.41 5.79 -17.96
CA LYS A 257 36.45 6.55 -17.14
C LYS A 257 37.18 7.72 -16.50
N VAL A 258 37.09 8.90 -17.11
CA VAL A 258 37.53 10.15 -16.49
C VAL A 258 36.75 10.29 -15.19
N LYS A 259 37.45 10.10 -14.06
CA LYS A 259 36.94 10.51 -12.75
C LYS A 259 36.59 11.98 -12.89
N LYS A 260 35.30 12.32 -12.89
CA LYS A 260 34.83 13.70 -12.77
C LYS A 260 35.31 14.25 -11.42
N MET A 261 36.53 14.78 -11.39
CA MET A 261 36.94 15.73 -10.37
C MET A 261 36.19 17.03 -10.66
N LYS A 262 35.45 17.51 -9.66
CA LYS A 262 34.79 18.81 -9.64
C LYS A 262 35.81 19.94 -9.89
N ALA A 263 35.68 20.65 -10.99
CA ALA A 263 36.16 22.01 -11.29
C ALA A 263 35.55 22.36 -12.66
N GLY A 264 35.03 23.53 -13.00
CA GLY A 264 35.07 24.88 -12.45
C GLY A 264 34.76 25.79 -13.65
N LYS A 265 33.61 26.45 -13.60
CA LYS A 265 32.98 27.46 -14.49
C LYS A 265 33.91 28.35 -15.35
N ALA A 266 33.63 28.44 -16.67
CA ALA A 266 33.70 29.62 -17.59
C ALA A 266 33.47 29.12 -19.06
N GLU A 267 32.27 29.28 -19.65
CA GLU A 267 31.88 30.30 -20.68
C GLU A 267 32.79 30.27 -21.94
N GLU A 268 32.33 29.95 -23.16
CA GLU A 268 31.30 30.63 -23.96
C GLU A 268 30.87 29.79 -25.21
N ARG A 269 29.54 29.78 -25.48
CA ARG A 269 28.70 29.70 -26.72
C ARG A 269 29.20 28.91 -27.98
N ASP A 270 28.38 28.19 -28.75
CA ASP A 270 27.06 28.50 -29.33
C ASP A 270 26.16 27.24 -29.57
N GLU A 271 24.85 27.54 -29.61
CA GLU A 271 23.58 26.86 -29.96
C GLU A 271 23.58 25.54 -30.80
N ASP A 272 22.81 24.52 -30.38
CA ASP A 272 21.39 24.27 -30.77
C ASP A 272 20.89 22.87 -30.29
N GLY A 273 19.60 22.74 -29.96
CA GLY A 273 18.86 21.47 -30.11
C GLY A 273 18.57 20.58 -28.88
N GLU A 274 17.64 21.03 -28.02
CA GLU A 274 16.48 20.32 -27.43
C GLU A 274 16.52 18.87 -26.84
N GLU A 275 15.92 18.81 -25.64
CA GLU A 275 15.12 17.75 -24.99
C GLU A 275 15.73 16.72 -24.00
N GLU A 276 15.03 16.66 -22.84
CA GLU A 276 14.89 15.61 -21.81
C GLU A 276 15.82 15.61 -20.57
N GLY A 277 15.26 16.03 -19.43
CA GLY A 277 15.91 16.00 -18.12
C GLY A 277 15.00 16.27 -16.92
N GLU A 278 13.75 15.81 -16.94
CA GLU A 278 12.85 15.85 -15.77
C GLU A 278 12.79 14.46 -15.11
N GLY A 279 13.68 14.18 -14.16
CA GLY A 279 13.67 12.88 -13.47
C GLY A 279 14.38 12.80 -12.13
N GLU A 280 15.37 13.67 -11.87
CA GLU A 280 16.25 13.48 -10.71
C GLU A 280 15.97 14.44 -9.53
N GLU A 281 15.39 15.62 -9.72
CA GLU A 281 15.08 16.55 -8.62
C GLU A 281 13.94 16.06 -7.69
N LEU A 282 13.04 15.21 -8.18
CA LEU A 282 11.89 14.70 -7.41
C LEU A 282 12.27 13.65 -6.36
N GLN A 283 13.43 12.98 -6.48
CA GLN A 283 13.86 11.98 -5.51
C GLN A 283 14.64 12.58 -4.33
N GLU A 284 15.44 13.61 -4.57
CA GLU A 284 16.28 14.21 -3.53
C GLU A 284 15.45 15.10 -2.58
N GLY A 285 14.48 15.86 -3.13
CA GLY A 285 13.51 16.60 -2.33
C GLY A 285 12.62 15.71 -1.45
N LYS A 286 12.24 14.53 -1.96
CA LYS A 286 11.38 13.59 -1.23
C LYS A 286 12.11 12.84 -0.11
N ARG A 287 13.42 12.62 -0.24
CA ARG A 287 14.25 12.08 0.84
C ARG A 287 14.52 13.10 1.94
N ARG A 288 14.68 14.38 1.58
CA ARG A 288 14.99 15.44 2.54
C ARG A 288 13.80 15.83 3.41
N VAL A 289 12.60 15.92 2.81
CA VAL A 289 11.34 16.16 3.54
C VAL A 289 11.00 15.00 4.49
N MET A 290 11.33 13.76 4.12
CA MET A 290 11.04 12.58 4.95
C MET A 290 11.98 12.45 6.16
N VAL A 291 13.17 13.06 6.12
CA VAL A 291 14.12 13.08 7.23
C VAL A 291 13.84 14.22 8.21
N GLU A 292 13.37 15.37 7.72
CA GLU A 292 12.94 16.48 8.60
C GLU A 292 11.62 16.15 9.34
N GLU A 293 10.65 15.47 8.69
CA GLU A 293 9.38 15.09 9.33
C GLU A 293 9.53 13.99 10.41
N GLU A 294 10.51 13.08 10.29
CA GLU A 294 10.79 12.09 11.35
C GLU A 294 11.50 12.71 12.56
N ALA A 295 12.29 13.78 12.38
CA ALA A 295 12.98 14.46 13.48
C ALA A 295 12.00 15.28 14.35
N ASP A 296 11.00 15.91 13.74
CA ASP A 296 9.98 16.70 14.45
C ASP A 296 8.96 15.83 15.23
N GLU A 297 8.72 14.58 14.82
CA GLU A 297 7.83 13.65 15.56
C GLU A 297 8.53 13.04 16.79
N ASP A 298 9.85 12.83 16.76
CA ASP A 298 10.61 12.29 17.89
C ASP A 298 10.81 13.33 19.01
N GLU A 299 10.97 14.62 18.67
CA GLU A 299 11.12 15.69 19.66
C GLU A 299 9.81 15.99 20.41
N LYS A 300 8.66 15.83 19.75
CA LYS A 300 7.34 16.02 20.37
C LYS A 300 6.88 14.87 21.28
N SER A 301 7.57 13.72 21.25
CA SER A 301 7.23 12.54 22.06
C SER A 301 7.95 12.46 23.42
N LYS A 302 8.83 13.41 23.72
CA LYS A 302 9.64 13.43 24.95
C LYS A 302 9.22 14.46 26.00
N ASP A 303 8.27 15.34 25.68
CA ASP A 303 7.81 16.41 26.58
C ASP A 303 6.35 16.27 27.05
N ASP A 304 5.71 15.10 26.86
CA ASP A 304 4.42 14.73 27.48
C ASP A 304 4.54 13.41 28.27
#